data_AF-W4PG99-F1
#
_entry.id   AF-W4PG99-F1
#
_cell.length_a   1.000
_cell.length_b   1.000
_cell.length_c   1.000
_cell.angle_alpha   90.00
_cell.angle_beta   90.00
_cell.angle_gamma   90.00
#
_symmetry.space_group_name_H-M   'P 1'
#
loop_
_entity.id
_entity.type
_entity.pdbx_description
1 polymer ?
#
loop_
_entity_poly.entity_id
_entity_poly.type
_entity_poly.pdbx_seq_one_letter_code
_entity_poly.pdbx_strand_id
1 'polypeptide(L)'
;MLLYAASPLFNGNSVYTDFKDKEGVALMPASYDAQKWVKARDALAEAIKLAEDNGHILYKNDAYRGEDGSANNFPEKGIVRRMRTLTLDWKGSANPEVLFADTRGEGYYDIQLKCTPKTSVEQGANGVSLTWTMLNRFYTKNGLPWDEDPEFKSENKLAVVSINAEHAAYGKEGEKTIAFNLNREPRFYAWVGFQGGYFEVLNGDDNAYPIPGYMPERGRVLLNFLKEGNQGRKNRTNNYSPGGYLNKKGTDPNMIMKKSGPSRTVYPWPVIRLADLYLGYAEACVETGELDIAKTYLNKVRTRAGIPTVEKSWEGVATLDKERMRRIVRQERQIELYLENQNFWDMRRWMIAEETFSKKAQGLNIEGNTIDDFAQLKEISFERKFESPKNYLLPIPSNDINRNPKLVNNPGY
;
A
#
# COMPACT_ATOMS: atom_id res chain seq x y z
N MET A 1 20.13 2.84 0.44
CA MET A 1 20.88 3.84 1.26
C MET A 1 21.17 5.13 0.50
N LEU A 2 21.89 5.12 -0.64
CA LEU A 2 22.28 6.34 -1.37
C LEU A 2 21.09 7.16 -1.91
N LEU A 3 19.99 6.51 -2.31
CA LEU A 3 18.75 7.19 -2.70
C LEU A 3 18.24 8.14 -1.60
N TYR A 4 18.32 7.73 -0.34
CA TYR A 4 17.87 8.54 0.79
C TYR A 4 18.82 9.72 1.02
N ALA A 5 20.13 9.47 0.93
CA ALA A 5 21.15 10.52 1.05
C ALA A 5 21.02 11.60 -0.05
N ALA A 6 20.55 11.24 -1.24
CA ALA A 6 20.29 12.16 -2.34
C ALA A 6 18.97 12.94 -2.21
N SER A 7 18.05 12.44 -1.38
CA SER A 7 16.71 12.99 -1.23
C SER A 7 16.69 14.33 -0.47
N PRO A 8 15.65 15.18 -0.67
CA PRO A 8 15.56 16.51 -0.07
C PRO A 8 15.93 16.62 1.41
N LEU A 9 15.50 15.67 2.25
CA LEU A 9 15.80 15.68 3.69
C LEU A 9 17.32 15.73 3.98
N PHE A 10 18.12 15.02 3.19
CA PHE A 10 19.57 14.83 3.38
C PHE A 10 20.42 15.49 2.29
N ASN A 11 19.84 16.38 1.48
CA ASN A 11 20.53 16.97 0.33
C ASN A 11 20.19 18.45 0.11
N GLY A 12 20.66 19.31 1.01
CA GLY A 12 20.47 20.76 0.92
C GLY A 12 19.29 21.29 1.71
N ASN A 13 18.95 20.65 2.83
CA ASN A 13 17.82 21.05 3.64
C ASN A 13 18.21 22.15 4.63
N SER A 14 17.75 23.38 4.37
CA SER A 14 18.05 24.55 5.19
C SER A 14 17.53 24.47 6.62
N VAL A 15 16.51 23.64 6.88
CA VAL A 15 15.93 23.41 8.21
C VAL A 15 16.97 22.88 9.22
N TYR A 16 18.02 22.22 8.74
CA TYR A 16 19.08 21.63 9.58
C TYR A 16 20.39 22.42 9.55
N THR A 17 20.39 23.67 9.09
CA THR A 17 21.62 24.49 9.00
C THR A 17 22.31 24.67 10.36
N ASP A 18 21.53 24.79 11.43
CA ASP A 18 22.03 24.94 12.80
C ASP A 18 22.17 23.60 13.54
N PHE A 19 21.91 22.48 12.88
CA PHE A 19 22.06 21.17 13.48
C PHE A 19 23.54 20.76 13.46
N LYS A 20 24.21 21.02 14.58
CA LYS A 20 25.65 20.84 14.77
C LYS A 20 25.93 20.00 16.02
N ASP A 21 27.07 19.33 16.05
CA ASP A 21 27.58 18.68 17.27
C ASP A 21 28.09 19.71 18.29
N LYS A 22 28.65 19.24 19.41
CA LYS A 22 29.15 20.08 20.50
C LYS A 22 30.41 20.87 20.09
N GLU A 23 31.11 20.42 19.05
CA GLU A 23 32.30 21.03 18.47
C GLU A 23 31.97 22.01 17.33
N GLY A 24 30.69 22.15 16.98
CA GLY A 24 30.21 23.05 15.94
C GLY A 24 30.25 22.48 14.53
N VAL A 25 30.53 21.19 14.35
CA VAL A 25 30.51 20.50 13.06
C VAL A 25 29.07 20.26 12.64
N ALA A 26 28.74 20.64 11.40
CA ALA A 26 27.41 20.41 10.84
C ALA A 26 27.12 18.90 10.72
N LEU A 27 25.97 18.48 11.23
CA LEU A 27 25.52 17.07 11.20
C LEU A 27 24.66 16.75 9.98
N MET A 28 24.27 17.77 9.22
CA MET A 28 23.46 17.65 8.01
C MET A 28 23.99 18.59 6.91
N PRO A 29 23.88 18.18 5.63
CA PRO A 29 24.35 18.99 4.51
C PRO A 29 23.39 20.15 4.23
N ALA A 30 23.91 21.37 4.36
CA ALA A 30 23.16 22.61 4.12
C ALA A 30 22.97 22.94 2.63
N SER A 31 23.81 22.39 1.74
CA SER A 31 23.77 22.66 0.29
C SER A 31 23.37 21.43 -0.51
N TYR A 32 22.65 21.67 -1.60
CA TYR A 32 22.27 20.63 -2.56
C TYR A 32 23.50 20.15 -3.34
N ASP A 33 23.60 18.83 -3.51
CA ASP A 33 24.62 18.18 -4.33
C ASP A 33 23.95 17.24 -5.35
N ALA A 34 24.05 17.59 -6.63
CA ALA A 34 23.54 16.79 -7.74
C ALA A 34 24.28 15.44 -7.88
N GLN A 35 25.54 15.35 -7.46
CA GLN A 35 26.33 14.11 -7.56
C GLN A 35 25.80 13.01 -6.64
N LYS A 36 25.04 13.34 -5.59
CA LYS A 36 24.37 12.32 -4.78
C LYS A 36 23.32 11.55 -5.59
N TRP A 37 22.61 12.21 -6.50
CA TRP A 37 21.66 11.54 -7.38
C TRP A 37 22.34 10.63 -8.39
N VAL A 38 23.48 11.07 -8.96
CA VAL A 38 24.32 10.26 -9.84
C VAL A 38 24.80 8.99 -9.11
N LYS A 39 25.36 9.13 -7.91
CA LYS A 39 25.79 8.00 -7.08
C LYS A 39 24.64 7.05 -6.73
N ALA A 40 23.46 7.59 -6.42
CA ALA A 40 22.27 6.79 -6.13
C ALA A 40 21.81 6.00 -7.37
N ARG A 41 21.75 6.66 -8.54
CA ARG A 41 21.41 6.04 -9.82
C ARG A 41 22.37 4.89 -10.14
N ASP A 42 23.67 5.12 -10.08
CA ASP A 42 24.68 4.14 -10.48
C ASP A 42 24.66 2.91 -9.56
N ALA A 43 24.57 3.13 -8.24
CA ALA A 43 24.48 2.03 -7.28
C ALA A 43 23.17 1.22 -7.42
N LEU A 44 22.06 1.87 -7.79
CA LEU A 44 20.81 1.17 -8.06
C LEU A 44 20.87 0.37 -9.37
N ALA A 45 21.51 0.90 -10.41
CA ALA A 45 21.76 0.16 -11.64
C ALA A 45 22.60 -1.09 -11.39
N GLU A 46 23.67 -0.96 -10.60
CA GLU A 46 24.53 -2.08 -10.19
C GLU A 46 23.73 -3.13 -9.40
N ALA A 47 22.95 -2.71 -8.40
CA ALA A 47 22.14 -3.62 -7.58
C ALA A 47 21.07 -4.34 -8.42
N ILE A 48 20.42 -3.65 -9.35
CA ILE A 48 19.47 -4.25 -10.29
C ILE A 48 20.17 -5.29 -11.15
N LYS A 49 21.29 -4.94 -11.77
CA LYS A 49 22.05 -5.85 -12.63
C LYS A 49 22.45 -7.11 -11.86
N LEU A 50 22.99 -6.94 -10.65
CA LEU A 50 23.37 -8.06 -9.80
C LEU A 50 22.18 -8.97 -9.48
N ALA A 51 21.02 -8.39 -9.15
CA ALA A 51 19.82 -9.16 -8.89
C ALA A 51 19.36 -9.94 -10.14
N GLU A 52 19.29 -9.29 -11.30
CA GLU A 52 18.87 -9.91 -12.57
C GLU A 52 19.85 -10.99 -13.04
N ASP A 53 21.16 -10.77 -12.92
CA ASP A 53 22.20 -11.75 -13.23
C ASP A 53 22.09 -13.01 -12.34
N ASN A 54 21.54 -12.87 -11.13
CA ASN A 54 21.25 -13.99 -10.21
C ASN A 54 19.83 -14.56 -10.37
N GLY A 55 19.14 -14.23 -11.46
CA GLY A 55 17.85 -14.81 -11.81
C GLY A 55 16.64 -14.18 -11.11
N HIS A 56 16.82 -13.07 -10.39
CA HIS A 56 15.69 -12.34 -9.82
C HIS A 56 14.90 -11.64 -10.93
N ILE A 57 13.59 -11.80 -10.89
CA ILE A 57 12.64 -11.21 -11.85
C ILE A 57 11.42 -10.70 -11.09
N LEU A 58 10.69 -9.76 -11.68
CA LEU A 58 9.38 -9.39 -11.16
C LEU A 58 8.47 -10.62 -11.11
N TYR A 59 7.75 -10.78 -10.01
CA TYR A 59 6.78 -11.81 -9.80
C TYR A 59 5.66 -11.70 -10.85
N LYS A 60 5.52 -12.77 -11.63
CA LYS A 60 4.56 -12.91 -12.74
C LYS A 60 3.69 -14.16 -12.61
N ASN A 61 3.80 -14.88 -11.49
CA ASN A 61 3.08 -16.13 -11.33
C ASN A 61 1.59 -15.85 -11.05
N ASP A 62 0.75 -16.33 -11.95
CA ASP A 62 -0.71 -16.32 -11.79
C ASP A 62 -1.20 -17.60 -11.13
N ALA A 63 -0.36 -18.63 -11.04
CA ALA A 63 -0.68 -19.86 -10.32
C ALA A 63 -0.50 -19.65 -8.82
N TYR A 64 -1.37 -20.29 -8.05
CA TYR A 64 -1.35 -20.24 -6.58
C TYR A 64 -1.25 -21.64 -5.99
N ARG A 65 -0.69 -21.77 -4.78
CA ARG A 65 -0.49 -23.08 -4.15
C ARG A 65 -1.82 -23.78 -3.90
N GLY A 66 -1.88 -25.08 -4.17
CA GLY A 66 -3.06 -25.94 -3.98
C GLY A 66 -4.07 -25.92 -5.13
N GLU A 67 -3.62 -25.58 -6.35
CA GLU A 67 -4.41 -25.76 -7.60
C GLU A 67 -4.77 -27.22 -7.90
N ASP A 68 -4.37 -28.17 -7.04
CA ASP A 68 -4.85 -29.56 -6.96
C ASP A 68 -6.26 -29.70 -6.36
N GLY A 69 -6.93 -28.58 -6.06
CA GLY A 69 -8.28 -28.52 -5.48
C GLY A 69 -8.32 -28.27 -3.97
N SER A 70 -7.16 -28.12 -3.33
CA SER A 70 -7.05 -27.80 -1.90
C SER A 70 -7.03 -26.29 -1.59
N ALA A 71 -6.84 -25.45 -2.61
CA ALA A 71 -6.73 -23.99 -2.49
C ALA A 71 -8.04 -23.23 -2.62
N ASN A 72 -8.00 -21.97 -2.21
CA ASN A 72 -8.96 -20.95 -2.56
C ASN A 72 -8.86 -20.62 -4.06
N ASN A 73 -9.99 -20.70 -4.75
CA ASN A 73 -10.10 -20.36 -6.17
C ASN A 73 -10.23 -18.85 -6.41
N PHE A 74 -10.28 -18.03 -5.36
CA PHE A 74 -10.41 -16.58 -5.46
C PHE A 74 -9.15 -15.82 -4.99
N PRO A 75 -8.83 -14.66 -5.61
CA PRO A 75 -9.38 -14.18 -6.88
C PRO A 75 -9.12 -15.19 -8.00
N GLU A 76 -9.86 -15.16 -9.10
CA GLU A 76 -9.61 -16.06 -10.23
C GLU A 76 -8.20 -15.88 -10.82
N LYS A 77 -7.72 -16.89 -11.56
CA LYS A 77 -6.38 -16.86 -12.17
C LYS A 77 -6.26 -15.66 -13.10
N GLY A 78 -5.24 -14.83 -12.86
CA GLY A 78 -4.98 -13.62 -13.65
C GLY A 78 -4.27 -12.54 -12.83
N ILE A 79 -4.25 -11.33 -13.37
CA ILE A 79 -3.46 -10.21 -12.83
C ILE A 79 -3.88 -9.86 -11.39
N VAL A 80 -5.18 -9.89 -11.07
CA VAL A 80 -5.64 -9.60 -9.71
C VAL A 80 -5.12 -10.64 -8.72
N ARG A 81 -5.14 -11.94 -9.05
CA ARG A 81 -4.54 -12.99 -8.23
C ARG A 81 -3.02 -12.84 -8.10
N ARG A 82 -2.32 -12.50 -9.19
CA ARG A 82 -0.88 -12.20 -9.17
C ARG A 82 -0.56 -11.10 -8.16
N MET A 83 -1.28 -9.98 -8.24
CA MET A 83 -1.06 -8.86 -7.32
C MET A 83 -1.47 -9.24 -5.90
N ARG A 84 -2.57 -9.99 -5.72
CA ARG A 84 -3.05 -10.48 -4.42
C ARG A 84 -2.02 -11.31 -3.68
N THR A 85 -1.22 -12.08 -4.42
CA THR A 85 -0.23 -13.04 -3.91
C THR A 85 1.22 -12.53 -4.03
N LEU A 86 1.42 -11.30 -4.52
CA LEU A 86 2.73 -10.71 -4.82
C LEU A 86 3.73 -10.76 -3.67
N THR A 87 3.24 -10.56 -2.43
CA THR A 87 4.08 -10.52 -1.22
C THR A 87 4.17 -11.88 -0.53
N LEU A 88 3.50 -12.89 -1.07
CA LEU A 88 3.47 -14.23 -0.50
C LEU A 88 4.61 -15.05 -1.10
N ASP A 89 5.04 -16.04 -0.34
CA ASP A 89 6.05 -17.01 -0.72
C ASP A 89 5.68 -18.36 -0.10
N TRP A 90 5.97 -19.46 -0.79
CA TRP A 90 5.63 -20.79 -0.31
C TRP A 90 6.58 -21.87 -0.79
N LYS A 91 6.65 -22.96 -0.01
CA LYS A 91 7.52 -24.10 -0.29
C LYS A 91 7.24 -24.68 -1.67
N GLY A 92 8.29 -24.80 -2.49
CA GLY A 92 8.22 -25.36 -3.84
C GLY A 92 8.01 -24.35 -4.97
N SER A 93 7.76 -23.07 -4.66
CA SER A 93 7.71 -21.99 -5.66
C SER A 93 8.13 -20.67 -5.00
N ALA A 94 9.42 -20.56 -4.72
CA ALA A 94 10.00 -19.35 -4.13
C ALA A 94 9.64 -18.11 -4.95
N ASN A 95 9.27 -17.02 -4.28
CA ASN A 95 8.99 -15.76 -4.96
C ASN A 95 10.30 -15.14 -5.50
N PRO A 96 10.52 -15.12 -6.83
CA PRO A 96 11.80 -14.71 -7.41
C PRO A 96 12.05 -13.20 -7.30
N GLU A 97 11.06 -12.41 -6.88
CA GLU A 97 11.20 -10.97 -6.75
C GLU A 97 11.86 -10.55 -5.43
N VAL A 98 11.82 -11.42 -4.41
CA VAL A 98 12.29 -11.11 -3.05
C VAL A 98 13.81 -11.19 -2.98
N LEU A 99 14.43 -10.10 -2.51
CA LEU A 99 15.89 -9.98 -2.36
C LEU A 99 16.30 -10.09 -0.89
N PHE A 100 15.47 -9.60 0.02
CA PHE A 100 15.66 -9.71 1.46
C PHE A 100 14.32 -9.83 2.15
N ALA A 101 14.21 -10.75 3.10
CA ALA A 101 12.95 -11.07 3.76
C ALA A 101 13.10 -11.23 5.27
N ASP A 102 12.04 -10.90 6.00
CA ASP A 102 11.88 -11.20 7.41
C ASP A 102 11.20 -12.56 7.56
N THR A 103 11.88 -13.51 8.19
CA THR A 103 11.42 -14.89 8.34
C THR A 103 10.75 -15.16 9.68
N ARG A 104 10.52 -14.12 10.50
CA ARG A 104 9.78 -14.28 11.76
C ARG A 104 8.34 -14.72 11.46
N GLY A 105 7.85 -15.68 12.25
CA GLY A 105 6.48 -16.15 12.12
C GLY A 105 5.48 -15.07 12.54
N GLU A 106 4.30 -15.06 11.91
CA GLU A 106 3.22 -14.17 12.31
C GLU A 106 2.47 -14.65 13.57
N GLY A 107 2.27 -13.71 14.48
CA GLY A 107 1.41 -13.80 15.64
C GLY A 107 0.00 -13.22 15.42
N TYR A 108 -0.73 -13.10 16.53
CA TYR A 108 -2.13 -12.63 16.55
C TYR A 108 -2.29 -11.15 16.18
N TYR A 109 -1.22 -10.36 16.31
CA TYR A 109 -1.27 -8.91 16.07
C TYR A 109 -0.76 -8.49 14.70
N ASP A 110 -0.38 -9.46 13.87
CA ASP A 110 0.23 -9.20 12.56
C ASP A 110 -0.80 -9.05 11.45
N ILE A 111 -0.29 -8.76 10.24
CA ILE A 111 -1.07 -8.18 9.15
C ILE A 111 -2.21 -9.11 8.73
N GLN A 112 -1.99 -10.43 8.63
CA GLN A 112 -3.07 -11.35 8.21
C GLN A 112 -4.31 -11.25 9.09
N LEU A 113 -4.14 -11.40 10.41
CA LEU A 113 -5.28 -11.38 11.32
C LEU A 113 -5.91 -9.99 11.44
N LYS A 114 -5.06 -8.96 11.46
CA LYS A 114 -5.51 -7.57 11.55
C LYS A 114 -6.31 -7.11 10.34
N CYS A 115 -6.11 -7.76 9.20
CA CYS A 115 -6.78 -7.47 7.94
C CYS A 115 -7.96 -8.38 7.65
N THR A 116 -8.09 -9.52 8.32
CA THR A 116 -9.12 -10.51 8.00
C THR A 116 -10.52 -10.04 8.43
N PRO A 117 -11.57 -10.24 7.60
CA PRO A 117 -12.95 -9.93 7.96
C PRO A 117 -13.37 -10.60 9.25
N LYS A 118 -14.15 -9.88 10.04
CA LYS A 118 -14.67 -10.33 11.32
C LYS A 118 -15.57 -11.56 11.13
N THR A 119 -15.30 -12.58 11.95
CA THR A 119 -16.10 -13.81 12.06
C THR A 119 -17.21 -13.67 13.12
N SER A 120 -18.07 -14.68 13.25
CA SER A 120 -19.08 -14.71 14.32
C SER A 120 -18.49 -14.83 15.74
N VAL A 121 -17.26 -15.32 15.87
CA VAL A 121 -16.57 -15.52 17.16
C VAL A 121 -15.32 -14.63 17.33
N GLU A 122 -15.28 -13.46 16.67
CA GLU A 122 -14.20 -12.46 16.85
C GLU A 122 -12.77 -12.92 16.48
N GLN A 123 -12.61 -13.94 15.64
CA GLN A 123 -11.32 -14.46 15.18
C GLN A 123 -10.72 -13.66 14.02
N GLY A 124 -11.42 -12.67 13.46
CA GLY A 124 -10.87 -11.73 12.46
C GLY A 124 -11.00 -10.31 13.00
N ALA A 125 -9.93 -9.50 12.92
CA ALA A 125 -9.93 -8.21 13.61
C ALA A 125 -10.51 -7.07 12.78
N ASN A 126 -10.67 -7.22 11.45
CA ASN A 126 -11.26 -6.18 10.60
C ASN A 126 -10.63 -4.77 10.79
N GLY A 127 -9.35 -4.69 11.12
CA GLY A 127 -8.76 -3.50 11.77
C GLY A 127 -7.86 -2.64 10.88
N VAL A 128 -7.16 -3.21 9.90
CA VAL A 128 -6.32 -2.42 8.98
C VAL A 128 -7.19 -1.83 7.88
N SER A 129 -7.55 -0.56 8.04
CA SER A 129 -8.32 0.20 7.05
C SER A 129 -7.42 1.14 6.27
N LEU A 130 -7.61 1.18 4.95
CA LEU A 130 -7.04 2.23 4.13
C LEU A 130 -7.79 3.54 4.38
N THR A 131 -7.07 4.66 4.37
CA THR A 131 -7.67 6.00 4.42
C THR A 131 -8.08 6.44 3.02
N TRP A 132 -9.00 7.40 2.93
CA TRP A 132 -9.40 8.02 1.66
C TRP A 132 -8.18 8.55 0.89
N THR A 133 -7.22 9.18 1.58
CA THR A 133 -5.96 9.64 0.98
C THR A 133 -5.13 8.50 0.38
N MET A 134 -5.05 7.34 1.04
CA MET A 134 -4.33 6.18 0.49
C MET A 134 -5.05 5.63 -0.74
N LEU A 135 -6.37 5.50 -0.65
CA LEU A 135 -7.20 4.97 -1.74
C LEU A 135 -7.09 5.82 -3.02
N ASN A 136 -7.00 7.14 -2.88
CA ASN A 136 -6.86 8.07 -4.02
C ASN A 136 -5.48 8.00 -4.71
N ARG A 137 -4.51 7.26 -4.14
CA ARG A 137 -3.24 7.00 -4.82
C ARG A 137 -3.41 5.97 -5.91
N PHE A 138 -4.28 4.97 -5.73
CA PHE A 138 -4.53 3.97 -6.76
C PHE A 138 -5.09 4.62 -8.02
N TYR A 139 -4.67 4.09 -9.17
CA TYR A 139 -5.11 4.57 -10.46
C TYR A 139 -6.53 4.10 -10.82
N THR A 140 -7.12 4.74 -11.81
CA THR A 140 -8.23 4.20 -12.61
C THR A 140 -7.74 3.02 -13.45
N LYS A 141 -8.66 2.34 -14.15
CA LYS A 141 -8.34 1.30 -15.13
C LYS A 141 -7.39 1.77 -16.24
N ASN A 142 -7.34 3.07 -16.52
CA ASN A 142 -6.47 3.66 -17.55
C ASN A 142 -5.04 3.93 -17.05
N GLY A 143 -4.74 3.64 -15.77
CA GLY A 143 -3.43 3.88 -15.18
C GLY A 143 -3.16 5.35 -14.86
N LEU A 144 -4.21 6.16 -14.71
CA LEU A 144 -4.15 7.58 -14.34
C LEU A 144 -4.72 7.82 -12.94
N PRO A 145 -4.27 8.86 -12.21
CA PRO A 145 -4.96 9.31 -11.02
C PRO A 145 -6.40 9.72 -11.38
N TRP A 146 -7.38 9.38 -10.55
CA TRP A 146 -8.79 9.68 -10.86
C TRP A 146 -9.01 11.15 -11.25
N ASP A 147 -8.42 12.08 -10.50
CA ASP A 147 -8.61 13.52 -10.71
C ASP A 147 -7.89 14.06 -11.94
N GLU A 148 -7.07 13.23 -12.60
CA GLU A 148 -6.34 13.58 -13.82
C GLU A 148 -6.80 12.77 -15.04
N ASP A 149 -7.62 11.73 -14.83
CA ASP A 149 -8.14 10.89 -15.89
C ASP A 149 -9.30 11.59 -16.62
N PRO A 150 -9.18 11.89 -17.93
CA PRO A 150 -10.26 12.54 -18.67
C PRO A 150 -11.60 11.81 -18.63
N GLU A 151 -11.60 10.48 -18.48
CA GLU A 151 -12.83 9.68 -18.38
C GLU A 151 -13.53 9.87 -17.01
N PHE A 152 -12.76 10.07 -15.93
CA PHE A 152 -13.30 9.99 -14.56
C PHE A 152 -13.26 11.31 -13.77
N LYS A 153 -12.41 12.27 -14.14
CA LYS A 153 -12.15 13.49 -13.35
C LYS A 153 -13.39 14.37 -13.10
N SER A 154 -14.43 14.22 -13.93
CA SER A 154 -15.71 14.94 -13.79
C SER A 154 -16.79 14.15 -13.07
N GLU A 155 -16.54 12.87 -12.76
CA GLU A 155 -17.48 12.02 -12.06
C GLU A 155 -17.45 12.25 -10.54
N ASN A 156 -18.62 12.11 -9.91
CA ASN A 156 -18.70 12.10 -8.44
C ASN A 156 -18.23 10.74 -7.90
N LYS A 157 -17.01 10.70 -7.35
CA LYS A 157 -16.42 9.53 -6.67
C LYS A 157 -17.35 8.86 -5.65
N LEU A 158 -18.15 9.65 -4.94
CA LEU A 158 -19.03 9.19 -3.88
C LEU A 158 -20.45 8.83 -4.36
N ALA A 159 -20.74 8.95 -5.66
CA ALA A 159 -22.04 8.57 -6.19
C ALA A 159 -22.34 7.10 -5.88
N VAL A 160 -23.53 6.84 -5.33
CA VAL A 160 -24.00 5.48 -5.06
C VAL A 160 -24.36 4.80 -6.38
N VAL A 161 -23.74 3.66 -6.63
CA VAL A 161 -23.92 2.85 -7.84
C VAL A 161 -24.17 1.38 -7.48
N SER A 162 -24.65 0.59 -8.43
CA SER A 162 -24.71 -0.86 -8.30
C SER A 162 -23.50 -1.52 -8.94
N ILE A 163 -23.02 -2.60 -8.33
CA ILE A 163 -22.04 -3.50 -8.95
C ILE A 163 -22.74 -4.22 -10.10
N ASN A 164 -22.23 -4.05 -11.33
CA ASN A 164 -22.76 -4.68 -12.54
C ASN A 164 -22.00 -5.99 -12.85
N ALA A 165 -22.45 -6.71 -13.88
CA ALA A 165 -21.82 -7.96 -14.32
C ALA A 165 -20.32 -7.83 -14.65
N GLU A 166 -19.87 -6.69 -15.19
CA GLU A 166 -18.45 -6.44 -15.51
C GLU A 166 -17.56 -6.41 -14.25
N HIS A 167 -18.14 -6.12 -13.08
CA HIS A 167 -17.43 -6.03 -11.80
C HIS A 167 -17.75 -7.21 -10.87
N ALA A 168 -18.47 -8.24 -11.34
CA ALA A 168 -18.90 -9.39 -10.55
C ALA A 168 -17.74 -10.25 -10.00
N ALA A 169 -16.56 -10.14 -10.60
CA ALA A 169 -15.35 -10.78 -10.09
C ALA A 169 -14.88 -10.19 -8.74
N TYR A 170 -15.20 -8.92 -8.48
CA TYR A 170 -14.67 -8.16 -7.33
C TYR A 170 -15.72 -7.84 -6.27
N GLY A 171 -16.99 -7.95 -6.60
CA GLY A 171 -18.10 -7.80 -5.67
C GLY A 171 -19.37 -8.46 -6.19
N LYS A 172 -20.38 -8.52 -5.33
CA LYS A 172 -21.62 -9.21 -5.66
C LYS A 172 -22.50 -8.33 -6.55
N GLU A 173 -22.87 -8.86 -7.71
CA GLU A 173 -23.76 -8.17 -8.65
C GLU A 173 -25.07 -7.74 -7.96
N GLY A 174 -25.50 -6.51 -8.26
CA GLY A 174 -26.68 -5.88 -7.67
C GLY A 174 -26.44 -5.16 -6.35
N GLU A 175 -25.39 -5.52 -5.57
CA GLU A 175 -25.05 -4.81 -4.34
C GLU A 175 -24.67 -3.35 -4.62
N LYS A 176 -24.96 -2.47 -3.66
CA LYS A 176 -24.63 -1.04 -3.77
C LYS A 176 -23.23 -0.74 -3.25
N THR A 177 -22.54 0.15 -3.94
CA THR A 177 -21.22 0.68 -3.59
C THR A 177 -21.10 2.14 -4.05
N ILE A 178 -19.91 2.73 -4.00
CA ILE A 178 -19.65 4.05 -4.59
C ILE A 178 -18.89 3.93 -5.92
N ALA A 179 -19.09 4.88 -6.83
CA ALA A 179 -18.47 4.92 -8.16
C ALA A 179 -16.95 4.73 -8.10
N PHE A 180 -16.28 5.30 -7.10
CA PHE A 180 -14.85 5.19 -6.88
C PHE A 180 -14.31 3.76 -6.73
N ASN A 181 -15.14 2.78 -6.35
CA ASN A 181 -14.71 1.40 -6.21
C ASN A 181 -14.73 0.62 -7.53
N LEU A 182 -15.36 1.18 -8.57
CA LEU A 182 -15.48 0.60 -9.89
C LEU A 182 -14.43 1.19 -10.83
N ASN A 183 -14.12 0.48 -11.92
CA ASN A 183 -13.16 0.92 -12.95
C ASN A 183 -11.77 1.31 -12.43
N ARG A 184 -11.24 0.56 -11.46
CA ARG A 184 -9.92 0.78 -10.85
C ARG A 184 -8.85 -0.13 -11.44
N GLU A 185 -7.59 0.18 -11.17
CA GLU A 185 -6.49 -0.70 -11.56
C GLU A 185 -6.53 -2.06 -10.84
N PRO A 186 -5.93 -3.14 -11.40
CA PRO A 186 -5.96 -4.48 -10.79
C PRO A 186 -5.42 -4.54 -9.35
N ARG A 187 -4.44 -3.69 -9.00
CA ARG A 187 -3.90 -3.59 -7.64
C ARG A 187 -4.94 -3.14 -6.63
N PHE A 188 -5.91 -2.29 -7.02
CA PHE A 188 -7.00 -1.88 -6.13
C PHE A 188 -7.83 -3.10 -5.73
N TYR A 189 -8.30 -3.90 -6.69
CA TYR A 189 -9.11 -5.10 -6.42
C TYR A 189 -8.35 -6.21 -5.69
N ALA A 190 -7.04 -6.31 -5.96
CA ALA A 190 -6.18 -7.24 -5.26
C ALA A 190 -6.01 -6.87 -3.79
N TRP A 191 -5.95 -5.59 -3.47
CA TRP A 191 -5.41 -5.11 -2.20
C TRP A 191 -6.42 -4.37 -1.32
N VAL A 192 -7.58 -4.03 -1.85
CA VAL A 192 -8.63 -3.27 -1.16
C VAL A 192 -9.93 -4.05 -1.13
N GLY A 193 -10.46 -4.27 0.07
CA GLY A 193 -11.83 -4.68 0.33
C GLY A 193 -12.72 -3.45 0.55
N PHE A 194 -13.90 -3.43 -0.07
CA PHE A 194 -14.80 -2.28 -0.10
C PHE A 194 -16.27 -2.73 0.02
N GLN A 195 -17.19 -1.79 0.27
CA GLN A 195 -18.63 -2.05 0.41
C GLN A 195 -19.21 -2.78 -0.83
N GLY A 196 -19.85 -3.92 -0.61
CA GLY A 196 -20.40 -4.79 -1.66
C GLY A 196 -19.34 -5.68 -2.35
N GLY A 197 -18.06 -5.47 -2.04
CA GLY A 197 -16.92 -6.21 -2.57
C GLY A 197 -16.62 -7.51 -1.83
N TYR A 198 -15.65 -8.25 -2.35
CA TYR A 198 -15.19 -9.52 -1.76
C TYR A 198 -13.84 -9.41 -1.04
N PHE A 199 -13.70 -10.23 0.01
CA PHE A 199 -12.44 -10.54 0.66
C PHE A 199 -12.19 -12.04 0.63
N GLU A 200 -11.04 -12.47 0.08
CA GLU A 200 -10.76 -13.89 -0.12
C GLU A 200 -10.08 -14.51 1.11
N VAL A 201 -10.75 -15.49 1.70
CA VAL A 201 -10.30 -16.40 2.77
C VAL A 201 -11.10 -17.69 2.71
N LEU A 202 -10.56 -18.78 3.24
CA LEU A 202 -11.28 -20.03 3.42
C LEU A 202 -12.03 -20.05 4.75
N ASN A 203 -13.09 -20.87 4.80
CA ASN A 203 -13.85 -21.15 6.01
C ASN A 203 -13.64 -22.62 6.38
N GLY A 204 -13.32 -22.89 7.63
CA GLY A 204 -13.10 -24.24 8.13
C GLY A 204 -14.41 -24.96 8.46
N ASP A 205 -14.28 -26.23 8.82
CA ASP A 205 -15.42 -27.13 9.04
C ASP A 205 -16.32 -26.71 10.21
N ASP A 206 -15.78 -25.97 11.18
CA ASP A 206 -16.55 -25.41 12.31
C ASP A 206 -17.31 -24.11 11.96
N ASN A 207 -17.24 -23.67 10.70
CA ASN A 207 -17.96 -22.55 10.10
C ASN A 207 -17.88 -21.25 10.91
N ALA A 208 -16.79 -20.50 10.72
CA ALA A 208 -16.57 -19.19 11.34
C ALA A 208 -17.43 -18.05 10.76
N TYR A 209 -18.08 -18.29 9.60
CA TYR A 209 -19.00 -17.35 8.95
C TYR A 209 -20.42 -17.96 8.80
N PRO A 210 -21.10 -18.28 9.92
CA PRO A 210 -22.34 -19.06 9.90
C PRO A 210 -23.57 -18.30 9.41
N ILE A 211 -23.48 -16.97 9.25
CA ILE A 211 -24.63 -16.15 8.87
C ILE A 211 -24.86 -16.25 7.35
N PRO A 212 -26.06 -16.65 6.89
CA PRO A 212 -26.36 -16.75 5.47
C PRO A 212 -26.03 -15.46 4.71
N GLY A 213 -25.41 -15.59 3.54
CA GLY A 213 -25.01 -14.47 2.69
C GLY A 213 -23.68 -13.79 3.06
N TYR A 214 -23.07 -14.09 4.22
CA TYR A 214 -21.73 -13.58 4.54
C TYR A 214 -20.66 -14.14 3.61
N MET A 215 -20.79 -15.43 3.28
CA MET A 215 -19.91 -16.13 2.35
C MET A 215 -20.80 -16.71 1.25
N PRO A 216 -21.13 -15.91 0.21
CA PRO A 216 -22.02 -16.36 -0.86
C PRO A 216 -21.45 -17.53 -1.65
N GLU A 217 -20.12 -17.68 -1.65
CA GLU A 217 -19.40 -18.80 -2.21
C GLU A 217 -18.17 -19.12 -1.35
N ARG A 218 -17.80 -20.40 -1.25
CA ARG A 218 -16.60 -20.82 -0.53
C ARG A 218 -15.36 -20.12 -1.11
N GLY A 219 -14.56 -19.52 -0.24
CA GLY A 219 -13.34 -18.81 -0.60
C GLY A 219 -13.43 -17.28 -0.60
N ARG A 220 -14.62 -16.68 -0.46
CA ARG A 220 -14.76 -15.22 -0.39
C ARG A 220 -15.91 -14.74 0.51
N VAL A 221 -15.60 -13.78 1.36
CA VAL A 221 -16.56 -13.08 2.25
C VAL A 221 -17.07 -11.83 1.54
N LEU A 222 -18.39 -11.63 1.51
CA LEU A 222 -19.03 -10.40 1.08
C LEU A 222 -18.88 -9.33 2.16
N LEU A 223 -18.39 -8.14 1.80
CA LEU A 223 -18.14 -7.05 2.74
C LEU A 223 -19.31 -6.07 2.78
N ASN A 224 -19.93 -5.93 3.95
CA ASN A 224 -20.93 -4.91 4.24
C ASN A 224 -20.51 -4.10 5.48
N PHE A 225 -20.00 -2.89 5.22
CA PHE A 225 -19.50 -1.92 6.17
C PHE A 225 -20.55 -0.91 6.65
N LEU A 226 -21.80 -0.98 6.17
CA LEU A 226 -22.92 -0.25 6.79
C LEU A 226 -22.95 -0.59 8.29
N LYS A 227 -23.38 0.34 9.14
CA LYS A 227 -23.24 0.23 10.61
C LYS A 227 -23.67 -1.13 11.16
N GLU A 228 -24.83 -1.63 10.76
CA GLU A 228 -25.39 -2.92 11.19
C GLU A 228 -25.02 -4.11 10.29
N GLY A 229 -24.30 -3.83 9.20
CA GLY A 229 -23.74 -4.82 8.29
C GLY A 229 -22.76 -5.77 8.95
N ASN A 230 -22.37 -6.80 8.20
CA ASN A 230 -21.54 -7.88 8.75
C ASN A 230 -20.14 -7.45 9.19
N GLN A 231 -19.56 -6.48 8.48
CA GLN A 231 -18.29 -5.83 8.78
C GLN A 231 -18.48 -4.43 9.36
N GLY A 232 -19.73 -4.00 9.55
CA GLY A 232 -20.12 -2.74 10.16
C GLY A 232 -19.66 -2.60 11.60
N ARG A 233 -19.42 -1.36 12.05
CA ARG A 233 -18.94 -1.07 13.40
C ARG A 233 -19.94 -1.50 14.49
N LYS A 234 -21.24 -1.45 14.23
CA LYS A 234 -22.30 -1.59 15.24
C LYS A 234 -22.00 -0.62 16.40
N ASN A 235 -21.93 -1.13 17.63
CA ASN A 235 -21.53 -0.37 18.82
C ASN A 235 -20.12 -0.72 19.32
N ARG A 236 -19.26 -1.28 18.46
CA ARG A 236 -17.92 -1.74 18.88
C ARG A 236 -16.92 -0.60 19.03
N THR A 237 -16.03 -0.74 20.01
CA THR A 237 -14.88 0.14 20.24
C THR A 237 -13.57 -0.45 19.72
N ASN A 238 -13.57 -1.73 19.35
CA ASN A 238 -12.45 -2.44 18.74
C ASN A 238 -12.94 -3.36 17.60
N ASN A 239 -12.01 -3.95 16.86
CA ASN A 239 -12.27 -4.91 15.79
C ASN A 239 -13.30 -4.42 14.74
N TYR A 240 -13.04 -3.25 14.15
CA TYR A 240 -13.82 -2.67 13.07
C TYR A 240 -12.92 -1.87 12.15
N SER A 241 -13.38 -1.69 10.91
CA SER A 241 -12.68 -0.87 9.93
C SER A 241 -13.08 0.60 10.14
N PRO A 242 -12.15 1.47 10.56
CA PRO A 242 -12.48 2.86 10.87
C PRO A 242 -12.80 3.73 9.65
N GLY A 243 -12.47 3.28 8.42
CA GLY A 243 -12.70 4.04 7.20
C GLY A 243 -13.68 3.41 6.21
N GLY A 244 -14.29 2.26 6.55
CA GLY A 244 -15.20 1.55 5.65
C GLY A 244 -14.50 0.80 4.50
N TYR A 245 -13.20 0.54 4.65
CA TYR A 245 -12.38 -0.25 3.73
C TYR A 245 -11.48 -1.21 4.50
N LEU A 246 -11.10 -2.33 3.89
CA LEU A 246 -10.25 -3.32 4.54
C LEU A 246 -9.04 -3.63 3.67
N ASN A 247 -7.87 -3.73 4.28
CA ASN A 247 -6.67 -4.12 3.57
C ASN A 247 -6.68 -5.62 3.25
N LYS A 248 -6.34 -5.98 2.01
CA LYS A 248 -6.13 -7.37 1.59
C LYS A 248 -4.65 -7.68 1.41
N LYS A 249 -3.80 -6.70 1.11
CA LYS A 249 -2.36 -6.92 0.84
C LYS A 249 -1.66 -7.56 2.05
N GLY A 250 -0.85 -8.59 1.81
CA GLY A 250 -0.21 -9.35 2.90
C GLY A 250 -1.14 -10.33 3.62
N THR A 251 -2.37 -10.53 3.15
CA THR A 251 -3.21 -11.65 3.60
C THR A 251 -3.16 -12.80 2.61
N ASP A 252 -3.06 -14.03 3.08
CA ASP A 252 -3.05 -15.18 2.20
C ASP A 252 -4.50 -15.66 1.92
N PRO A 253 -4.96 -15.75 0.65
CA PRO A 253 -6.30 -16.23 0.35
C PRO A 253 -6.61 -17.66 0.85
N ASN A 254 -5.60 -18.49 1.09
CA ASN A 254 -5.75 -19.84 1.68
C ASN A 254 -5.78 -19.82 3.21
N MET A 255 -5.73 -18.66 3.86
CA MET A 255 -5.95 -18.57 5.31
C MET A 255 -7.33 -19.15 5.64
N ILE A 256 -7.38 -20.09 6.59
CA ILE A 256 -8.61 -20.78 6.98
C ILE A 256 -9.14 -20.19 8.28
N MET A 257 -10.33 -19.61 8.23
CA MET A 257 -11.02 -19.09 9.40
C MET A 257 -11.80 -20.20 10.09
N LYS A 258 -11.55 -20.38 11.38
CA LYS A 258 -12.21 -21.37 12.24
C LYS A 258 -12.69 -20.71 13.51
N LYS A 259 -13.73 -21.27 14.15
CA LYS A 259 -14.17 -20.82 15.47
C LYS A 259 -13.09 -21.03 16.53
N SER A 260 -12.35 -22.13 16.42
CA SER A 260 -11.24 -22.46 17.34
C SER A 260 -9.99 -21.60 17.15
N GLY A 261 -9.95 -20.74 16.14
CA GLY A 261 -8.79 -19.90 15.79
C GLY A 261 -8.29 -20.15 14.36
N PRO A 262 -7.81 -19.11 13.68
CA PRO A 262 -7.46 -19.20 12.28
C PRO A 262 -6.22 -20.08 12.04
N SER A 263 -6.23 -20.84 10.95
CA SER A 263 -5.04 -21.49 10.41
C SER A 263 -4.35 -20.51 9.47
N ARG A 264 -3.33 -19.84 9.99
CA ARG A 264 -2.54 -18.82 9.30
C ARG A 264 -1.54 -19.45 8.36
N THR A 265 -1.26 -18.75 7.27
CA THR A 265 -0.15 -19.08 6.40
C THR A 265 1.12 -18.47 6.93
N VAL A 266 2.18 -19.26 7.11
CA VAL A 266 3.50 -18.72 7.43
C VAL A 266 4.25 -18.52 6.12
N TYR A 267 4.68 -17.29 5.86
CA TYR A 267 5.51 -16.93 4.72
C TYR A 267 6.48 -15.81 5.13
N PRO A 268 7.68 -15.75 4.53
CA PRO A 268 8.63 -14.68 4.78
C PRO A 268 8.10 -13.34 4.23
N TRP A 269 8.18 -12.28 5.02
CA TRP A 269 7.72 -10.96 4.61
C TRP A 269 8.80 -10.23 3.79
N PRO A 270 8.50 -9.72 2.58
CA PRO A 270 9.49 -9.01 1.78
C PRO A 270 9.90 -7.68 2.42
N VAL A 271 11.19 -7.52 2.72
CA VAL A 271 11.79 -6.27 3.21
C VAL A 271 12.35 -5.48 2.04
N ILE A 272 13.02 -6.16 1.10
CA ILE A 272 13.52 -5.60 -0.16
C ILE A 272 13.12 -6.57 -1.27
N ARG A 273 12.55 -6.04 -2.36
CA ARG A 273 12.19 -6.79 -3.57
C ARG A 273 12.54 -6.00 -4.81
N LEU A 274 12.63 -6.67 -5.97
CA LEU A 274 13.14 -6.07 -7.21
C LEU A 274 12.37 -4.82 -7.66
N ALA A 275 11.04 -4.75 -7.44
CA ALA A 275 10.29 -3.53 -7.77
C ALA A 275 10.70 -2.32 -6.93
N ASP A 276 11.17 -2.50 -5.69
CA ASP A 276 11.72 -1.41 -4.88
C ASP A 276 12.96 -0.81 -5.56
N LEU A 277 13.86 -1.68 -6.05
CA LEU A 277 15.04 -1.25 -6.80
C LEU A 277 14.66 -0.56 -8.10
N TYR A 278 13.72 -1.12 -8.89
CA TYR A 278 13.27 -0.51 -10.14
C TYR A 278 12.67 0.89 -9.94
N LEU A 279 11.83 1.07 -8.93
CA LEU A 279 11.20 2.37 -8.67
C LEU A 279 12.18 3.36 -8.03
N GLY A 280 13.11 2.89 -7.20
CA GLY A 280 14.22 3.72 -6.71
C GLY A 280 15.12 4.19 -7.86
N TYR A 281 15.43 3.30 -8.82
CA TYR A 281 16.24 3.63 -9.99
C TYR A 281 15.53 4.59 -10.92
N ALA A 282 14.24 4.35 -11.18
CA ALA A 282 13.41 5.28 -11.94
C ALA A 282 13.38 6.68 -11.30
N GLU A 283 13.27 6.76 -9.97
CA GLU A 283 13.34 8.03 -9.25
C GLU A 283 14.71 8.71 -9.45
N ALA A 284 15.81 7.98 -9.30
CA ALA A 284 17.14 8.53 -9.50
C ALA A 284 17.37 9.01 -10.94
N CYS A 285 16.91 8.24 -11.94
CA CYS A 285 16.95 8.63 -13.35
C CYS A 285 16.13 9.89 -13.65
N VAL A 286 14.95 10.05 -13.03
CA VAL A 286 14.20 11.31 -13.14
C VAL A 286 15.04 12.47 -12.65
N GLU A 287 15.69 12.32 -11.49
CA GLU A 287 16.47 13.39 -10.86
C GLU A 287 17.77 13.70 -11.61
N THR A 288 18.35 12.75 -12.34
CA THR A 288 19.50 12.96 -13.24
C THR A 288 19.10 13.38 -14.66
N GLY A 289 17.81 13.40 -15.00
CA GLY A 289 17.30 13.83 -16.31
C GLY A 289 17.21 12.73 -17.37
N GLU A 290 17.44 11.47 -17.00
CA GLU A 290 17.33 10.30 -17.87
C GLU A 290 15.88 9.77 -17.93
N LEU A 291 14.99 10.61 -18.46
CA LEU A 291 13.54 10.34 -18.38
C LEU A 291 13.12 9.06 -19.11
N ASP A 292 13.73 8.71 -20.24
CA ASP A 292 13.36 7.50 -20.99
C ASP A 292 13.76 6.22 -20.26
N ILE A 293 14.89 6.24 -19.54
CA ILE A 293 15.30 5.14 -18.66
C ILE A 293 14.33 5.05 -17.48
N ALA A 294 13.97 6.19 -16.88
CA ALA A 294 12.98 6.21 -15.80
C ALA A 294 11.64 5.60 -16.22
N LYS A 295 11.11 5.98 -17.40
CA LYS A 295 9.89 5.40 -17.97
C LYS A 295 10.03 3.89 -18.18
N THR A 296 11.17 3.42 -18.68
CA THR A 296 11.42 1.99 -18.90
C THR A 296 11.26 1.17 -17.62
N TYR A 297 11.89 1.58 -16.52
CA TYR A 297 11.83 0.85 -15.25
C TYR A 297 10.49 1.02 -14.52
N LEU A 298 9.89 2.20 -14.62
CA LEU A 298 8.51 2.43 -14.18
C LEU A 298 7.54 1.47 -14.91
N ASN A 299 7.67 1.36 -16.24
CA ASN A 299 6.81 0.54 -17.07
C ASN A 299 6.95 -0.97 -16.78
N LYS A 300 8.11 -1.46 -16.33
CA LYS A 300 8.25 -2.86 -15.87
C LYS A 300 7.28 -3.16 -14.73
N VAL A 301 7.11 -2.24 -13.78
CA VAL A 301 6.16 -2.39 -12.65
C VAL A 301 4.71 -2.23 -13.12
N ARG A 302 4.42 -1.19 -13.90
CA ARG A 302 3.08 -0.89 -14.43
C ARG A 302 2.51 -2.04 -15.26
N THR A 303 3.29 -2.56 -16.19
CA THR A 303 2.89 -3.67 -17.07
C THR A 303 2.66 -4.95 -16.28
N ARG A 304 3.49 -5.25 -15.28
CA ARG A 304 3.27 -6.40 -14.39
C ARG A 304 1.93 -6.27 -13.65
N ALA A 305 1.63 -5.06 -13.17
CA ALA A 305 0.40 -4.72 -12.45
C ALA A 305 -0.85 -4.65 -13.36
N GLY A 306 -0.68 -4.82 -14.67
CA GLY A 306 -1.78 -4.87 -15.64
C GLY A 306 -2.36 -3.52 -16.02
N ILE A 307 -1.59 -2.43 -15.85
CA ILE A 307 -1.99 -1.11 -16.32
C ILE A 307 -1.13 -0.66 -17.51
N PRO A 308 -1.62 0.29 -18.33
CA PRO A 308 -0.87 0.78 -19.49
C PRO A 308 0.48 1.38 -19.10
N THR A 309 1.40 1.43 -20.06
CA THR A 309 2.65 2.18 -19.92
C THR A 309 2.37 3.65 -19.62
N VAL A 310 3.31 4.33 -18.97
CA VAL A 310 3.16 5.74 -18.59
C VAL A 310 2.89 6.62 -19.81
N GLU A 311 3.55 6.35 -20.94
CA GLU A 311 3.35 7.08 -22.19
C GLU A 311 1.92 6.91 -22.70
N LYS A 312 1.40 5.68 -22.70
CA LYS A 312 0.04 5.38 -23.15
C LYS A 312 -1.02 5.98 -22.21
N SER A 313 -0.81 5.89 -20.90
CA SER A 313 -1.76 6.48 -19.93
C SER A 313 -1.83 8.00 -20.05
N TRP A 314 -0.69 8.67 -20.28
CA TRP A 314 -0.62 10.14 -20.27
C TRP A 314 -0.72 10.79 -21.65
N GLU A 315 -0.89 10.00 -22.71
CA GLU A 315 -1.08 10.48 -24.08
C GLU A 315 -2.28 11.43 -24.15
N GLY A 316 -2.06 12.65 -24.63
CA GLY A 316 -3.10 13.69 -24.69
C GLY A 316 -3.56 14.23 -23.34
N VAL A 317 -3.01 13.76 -22.22
CA VAL A 317 -3.37 14.21 -20.86
C VAL A 317 -2.39 15.25 -20.34
N ALA A 318 -1.08 14.96 -20.39
CA ALA A 318 -0.05 15.90 -19.98
C ALA A 318 1.33 15.54 -20.57
N THR A 319 2.20 16.54 -20.67
CA THR A 319 3.62 16.33 -20.99
C THR A 319 4.34 15.59 -19.87
N LEU A 320 5.12 14.57 -20.22
CA LEU A 320 5.95 13.78 -19.28
C LEU A 320 7.32 14.44 -19.04
N ASP A 321 7.31 15.67 -18.52
CA ASP A 321 8.53 16.36 -18.08
C ASP A 321 9.08 15.78 -16.76
N LYS A 322 10.23 16.31 -16.30
CA LYS A 322 10.90 15.87 -15.07
C LYS A 322 10.01 15.98 -13.83
N GLU A 323 9.25 17.06 -13.70
CA GLU A 323 8.41 17.28 -12.52
C GLU A 323 7.21 16.33 -12.51
N ARG A 324 6.58 16.15 -13.67
CA ARG A 324 5.50 15.19 -13.88
C ARG A 324 5.98 13.76 -13.62
N MET A 325 7.10 13.37 -14.20
CA MET A 325 7.68 12.03 -14.00
C MET A 325 8.06 11.79 -12.54
N ARG A 326 8.55 12.81 -11.82
CA ARG A 326 8.80 12.72 -10.38
C ARG A 326 7.51 12.37 -9.63
N ARG A 327 6.41 13.09 -9.89
CA ARG A 327 5.12 12.80 -9.25
C ARG A 327 4.62 11.38 -9.58
N ILE A 328 4.69 10.98 -10.84
CA ILE A 328 4.25 9.67 -11.30
C ILE A 328 5.06 8.55 -10.63
N VAL A 329 6.40 8.63 -10.64
CA VAL A 329 7.25 7.61 -10.01
C VAL A 329 7.01 7.53 -8.51
N ARG A 330 6.86 8.68 -7.83
CA ARG A 330 6.54 8.71 -6.40
C ARG A 330 5.19 8.06 -6.11
N GLN A 331 4.16 8.33 -6.92
CA GLN A 331 2.84 7.72 -6.76
C GLN A 331 2.88 6.22 -7.04
N GLU A 332 3.56 5.77 -8.10
CA GLU A 332 3.75 4.35 -8.39
C GLU A 332 4.45 3.65 -7.22
N ARG A 333 5.51 4.26 -6.65
CA ARG A 333 6.18 3.76 -5.45
C ARG A 333 5.25 3.67 -4.25
N GLN A 334 4.42 4.69 -4.03
CA GLN A 334 3.45 4.70 -2.93
C GLN A 334 2.35 3.65 -3.09
N ILE A 335 1.94 3.31 -4.31
CA ILE A 335 0.97 2.23 -4.57
C ILE A 335 1.67 0.88 -4.42
N GLU A 336 2.77 0.68 -5.16
CA GLU A 336 3.43 -0.61 -5.27
C GLU A 336 3.92 -1.10 -3.91
N LEU A 337 4.49 -0.21 -3.09
CA LEU A 337 5.13 -0.54 -1.80
C LEU A 337 4.27 -0.15 -0.58
N TYR A 338 2.98 0.14 -0.77
CA TYR A 338 2.11 0.45 0.36
C TYR A 338 2.02 -0.76 1.33
N LEU A 339 2.04 -0.49 2.63
CA LEU A 339 2.20 -1.47 3.73
C LEU A 339 3.50 -2.28 3.75
N GLU A 340 4.50 -1.94 2.93
CA GLU A 340 5.82 -2.57 2.95
C GLU A 340 6.86 -1.68 3.66
N ASN A 341 6.43 -0.92 4.68
CA ASN A 341 7.26 -0.02 5.48
C ASN A 341 7.98 1.13 4.74
N GLN A 342 7.70 1.36 3.45
CA GLN A 342 8.37 2.41 2.66
C GLN A 342 7.77 3.81 2.86
N ASN A 343 6.44 3.93 2.91
CA ASN A 343 5.75 5.23 2.93
C ASN A 343 6.20 6.13 4.11
N PHE A 344 6.49 5.56 5.28
CA PHE A 344 6.98 6.32 6.44
C PHE A 344 8.28 7.07 6.13
N TRP A 345 9.19 6.40 5.42
CA TRP A 345 10.51 6.93 5.06
C TRP A 345 10.45 7.80 3.82
N ASP A 346 9.68 7.41 2.81
CA ASP A 346 9.52 8.15 1.56
C ASP A 346 8.95 9.54 1.82
N MET A 347 7.90 9.67 2.65
CA MET A 347 7.31 10.98 2.95
C MET A 347 8.32 11.90 3.66
N ARG A 348 9.17 11.35 4.52
CA ARG A 348 10.20 12.11 5.25
C ARG A 348 11.34 12.52 4.35
N ARG A 349 11.92 11.60 3.60
CA ARG A 349 13.07 11.89 2.74
C ARG A 349 12.71 12.89 1.63
N TRP A 350 11.46 12.86 1.15
CA TRP A 350 10.93 13.82 0.20
C TRP A 350 10.53 15.17 0.80
N MET A 351 10.59 15.34 2.12
CA MET A 351 10.18 16.56 2.83
C MET A 351 8.69 16.92 2.63
N ILE A 352 7.82 15.91 2.52
CA ILE A 352 6.37 16.09 2.38
C ILE A 352 5.58 15.50 3.55
N ALA A 353 6.27 14.96 4.56
CA ALA A 353 5.64 14.35 5.74
C ALA A 353 4.83 15.38 6.54
N GLU A 354 5.30 16.61 6.68
CA GLU A 354 4.55 17.67 7.36
C GLU A 354 3.22 17.95 6.68
N GLU A 355 3.23 18.17 5.36
CA GLU A 355 2.01 18.45 4.60
C GLU A 355 1.04 17.27 4.61
N THR A 356 1.55 16.04 4.54
CA THR A 356 0.72 14.84 4.38
C THR A 356 0.24 14.26 5.71
N PHE A 357 1.08 14.27 6.76
CA PHE A 357 0.75 13.67 8.06
C PHE A 357 0.06 14.65 9.02
N SER A 358 0.06 15.96 8.73
CA SER A 358 -0.76 16.94 9.45
C SER A 358 -2.23 16.95 9.01
N LYS A 359 -2.54 16.32 7.86
CA LYS A 359 -3.92 16.17 7.40
C LYS A 359 -4.62 15.07 8.20
N LYS A 360 -5.77 15.41 8.81
CA LYS A 360 -6.65 14.42 9.44
C LYS A 360 -7.10 13.43 8.39
N ALA A 361 -6.99 12.13 8.70
CA ALA A 361 -7.42 11.15 7.73
C ALA A 361 -8.94 11.07 7.65
N GLN A 362 -9.42 10.74 6.47
CA GLN A 362 -10.82 10.53 6.20
C GLN A 362 -11.08 9.10 5.77
N GLY A 363 -12.31 8.66 5.94
CA GLY A 363 -12.88 7.44 5.39
C GLY A 363 -14.37 7.65 5.11
N LEU A 364 -15.08 6.57 4.76
CA LEU A 364 -16.53 6.61 4.62
C LEU A 364 -17.23 6.61 5.99
N ASN A 365 -18.49 6.99 6.00
CA ASN A 365 -19.28 7.14 7.22
C ASN A 365 -19.75 5.77 7.74
N ILE A 366 -18.92 5.13 8.57
CA ILE A 366 -19.20 3.80 9.15
C ILE A 366 -20.36 3.78 10.17
N GLU A 367 -20.92 4.94 10.50
CA GLU A 367 -22.15 5.05 11.32
C GLU A 367 -23.42 5.07 10.45
N GLY A 368 -23.29 5.10 9.12
CA GLY A 368 -24.41 5.09 8.18
C GLY A 368 -25.14 3.75 8.17
N ASN A 369 -26.46 3.77 8.34
CA ASN A 369 -27.33 2.59 8.22
C ASN A 369 -27.77 2.35 6.77
N THR A 370 -27.82 3.40 5.96
CA THR A 370 -28.13 3.32 4.53
C THR A 370 -26.85 3.51 3.70
N ILE A 371 -26.90 3.11 2.42
CA ILE A 371 -25.76 3.30 1.53
C ILE A 371 -25.47 4.79 1.27
N ASP A 372 -26.50 5.64 1.19
CA ASP A 372 -26.35 7.08 1.00
C ASP A 372 -25.71 7.76 2.22
N ASP A 373 -26.05 7.31 3.43
CA ASP A 373 -25.38 7.79 4.65
C ASP A 373 -23.92 7.35 4.69
N PHE A 374 -23.64 6.10 4.31
CA PHE A 374 -22.30 5.54 4.26
C PHE A 374 -21.41 6.22 3.23
N ALA A 375 -21.97 6.60 2.07
CA ALA A 375 -21.31 7.26 0.96
C ALA A 375 -20.96 8.75 1.21
N GLN A 376 -20.57 9.08 2.44
CA GLN A 376 -20.11 10.39 2.86
C GLN A 376 -18.73 10.30 3.48
N LEU A 377 -17.85 11.25 3.17
CA LEU A 377 -16.55 11.34 3.83
C LEU A 377 -16.71 11.87 5.26
N LYS A 378 -16.06 11.18 6.20
CA LYS A 378 -15.94 11.58 7.60
C LYS A 378 -14.49 11.53 8.03
N GLU A 379 -14.11 12.44 8.92
CA GLU A 379 -12.83 12.34 9.62
C GLU A 379 -12.82 11.06 10.44
N ILE A 380 -11.73 10.29 10.33
CA ILE A 380 -11.50 9.16 11.21
C ILE A 380 -11.03 9.73 12.56
N SER A 381 -11.70 9.34 13.64
CA SER A 381 -11.44 9.84 14.99
C SER A 381 -10.12 9.30 15.55
N PHE A 382 -9.01 9.91 15.13
CA PHE A 382 -7.71 9.80 15.78
C PHE A 382 -6.97 11.13 15.63
N GLU A 383 -6.15 11.46 16.62
CA GLU A 383 -5.28 12.63 16.53
C GLU A 383 -4.00 12.27 15.76
N ARG A 384 -3.66 13.06 14.75
CA ARG A 384 -2.34 13.05 14.12
C ARG A 384 -1.78 14.45 14.18
N LYS A 385 -0.58 14.57 14.72
CA LYS A 385 0.19 15.81 14.73
C LYS A 385 1.59 15.50 14.22
N PHE A 386 1.99 16.21 13.19
CA PHE A 386 3.37 16.21 12.71
C PHE A 386 3.96 17.59 12.98
N GLU A 387 4.95 17.65 13.86
CA GLU A 387 5.67 18.87 14.22
C GLU A 387 6.98 18.92 13.43
N SER A 388 7.14 19.93 12.58
CA SER A 388 8.37 20.18 11.84
C SER A 388 9.27 21.16 12.62
N PRO A 389 10.60 20.93 12.72
CA PRO A 389 11.36 19.83 12.13
C PRO A 389 11.31 18.51 12.91
N LYS A 390 10.84 18.56 14.15
CA LYS A 390 10.90 17.50 15.16
C LYS A 390 10.64 16.10 14.62
N ASN A 391 9.51 15.84 13.96
CA ASN A 391 9.09 14.50 13.58
C ASN A 391 9.68 13.96 12.27
N TYR A 392 10.56 14.72 11.61
CA TYR A 392 11.35 14.22 10.48
C TYR A 392 12.47 13.27 10.93
N LEU A 393 13.02 13.48 12.13
CA LEU A 393 13.99 12.60 12.77
C LEU A 393 13.36 11.97 14.03
N LEU A 394 13.72 10.73 14.36
CA LEU A 394 13.22 10.08 15.57
C LEU A 394 13.98 10.60 16.80
N PRO A 395 13.35 10.71 17.98
CA PRO A 395 14.03 11.17 19.18
C PRO A 395 15.16 10.21 19.57
N ILE A 396 16.25 10.76 20.09
CA ILE A 396 17.27 9.97 20.77
C ILE A 396 16.76 9.73 22.20
N PRO A 397 16.79 8.50 22.74
CA PRO A 397 16.36 8.23 24.10
C PRO A 397 17.07 9.14 25.11
N SER A 398 16.33 9.77 26.03
CA SER A 398 16.89 10.74 26.98
C SER A 398 18.01 10.14 27.85
N ASN A 399 17.95 8.84 28.13
CA ASN A 399 19.02 8.14 28.85
C ASN A 399 20.33 8.11 28.06
N ASP A 400 20.28 8.01 26.73
CA ASP A 400 21.47 8.03 25.88
C ASP A 400 22.07 9.43 25.80
N ILE A 401 21.23 10.47 25.67
CA ILE A 401 21.64 11.88 25.76
C ILE A 401 22.33 12.17 27.10
N ASN A 402 21.76 11.70 28.21
CA ASN A 402 22.32 11.93 29.54
C ASN A 402 23.63 11.17 29.78
N ARG A 403 23.80 10.00 29.15
CA ARG A 403 25.00 9.15 29.32
C ARG A 403 26.18 9.64 28.50
N ASN A 404 25.95 10.20 27.32
CA ASN A 404 27.03 10.62 26.42
C ASN A 404 26.98 12.15 26.20
N PRO A 405 27.87 12.92 26.87
CA PRO A 405 27.85 14.38 26.76
C PRO A 405 28.18 14.91 25.36
N LYS A 406 28.70 14.05 24.46
CA LYS A 406 28.95 14.40 23.05
C LYS A 406 27.71 14.33 22.17
N LEU A 407 26.64 13.66 22.61
CA LEU A 407 25.41 13.60 21.83
C LEU A 407 24.69 14.95 21.86
N VAL A 408 24.19 15.35 20.70
CA VAL A 408 23.21 16.42 20.54
C VAL A 408 21.88 15.77 20.17
N ASN A 409 20.78 16.29 20.72
CA ASN A 409 19.47 15.77 20.38
C ASN A 409 19.07 16.21 18.97
N ASN A 410 18.14 15.48 18.35
CA ASN A 410 17.55 15.91 17.09
C ASN A 410 16.74 17.20 17.29
N PRO A 411 16.69 18.12 16.31
CA PRO A 411 16.03 19.41 16.47
C PRO A 411 14.57 19.30 16.89
N GLY A 412 14.16 20.07 17.91
CA GLY A 412 12.78 20.12 18.43
C GLY A 412 12.45 19.10 19.53
N TYR A 413 13.43 18.32 20.00
CA TYR A 413 13.27 17.36 21.11
C TYR A 413 14.05 17.73 22.37
#